data_AF-A0AAW0WJZ4-F1
#
_entry.id   AF-A0AAW0WJZ4-F1
#
_cell.length_a   1.000
_cell.length_b   1.000
_cell.length_c   1.000
_cell.angle_alpha   90.00
_cell.angle_beta   90.00
_cell.angle_gamma   90.00
#
_symmetry.space_group_name_H-M   'P 1'
#
loop_
_entity.id
_entity.type
_entity.pdbx_description
1 polymer ?
#
loop_
_entity_poly.entity_id
_entity_poly.type
_entity_poly.pdbx_seq_one_letter_code
_entity_poly.pdbx_strand_id
1 'polypeptide(L)'
;MYFKKFFFFFFINKIAEYYRSFYSLQFISKGEYVADHVTSGMFMKSVRPEEENFFSLTQLKAAKYPVFEENLEYTKKVLVFRYSNETGSFAEFESLDTFGVVDQATLTVGESLYLLLLSQVEERLDVYEYFPLEGFKLYQKVRVARPYALEVVELQMETFVLVSTSLSQGLLKLKVNTKGVDGSQILG
;
A
#
# COMPACT_ATOMS: atom_id res chain seq x y z
N MET A 1 11.52 13.13 -6.90
CA MET A 1 10.20 13.30 -7.55
C MET A 1 9.17 12.86 -6.53
N TYR A 2 8.47 13.79 -5.87
CA TYR A 2 7.54 13.46 -4.77
C TYR A 2 6.30 12.77 -5.33
N PHE A 3 6.12 11.49 -5.02
CA PHE A 3 4.83 10.81 -5.22
C PHE A 3 3.89 11.29 -4.11
N LYS A 4 2.87 12.07 -4.48
CA LYS A 4 1.76 12.40 -3.57
C LYS A 4 0.97 11.14 -3.32
N LYS A 5 0.77 10.78 -2.05
CA LYS A 5 -0.24 9.80 -1.63
C LYS A 5 -1.56 10.22 -2.27
N PHE A 6 -2.11 9.36 -3.13
CA PHE A 6 -3.42 9.57 -3.72
C PHE A 6 -4.45 9.18 -2.67
N PHE A 7 -5.06 10.17 -2.02
CA PHE A 7 -6.24 9.92 -1.22
C PHE A 7 -7.40 9.64 -2.17
N PHE A 8 -7.72 8.37 -2.36
CA PHE A 8 -9.02 7.99 -2.91
C PHE A 8 -10.05 8.24 -1.81
N PHE A 9 -10.90 9.26 -2.00
CA PHE A 9 -12.09 9.41 -1.17
C PHE A 9 -13.12 8.37 -1.61
N PHE A 10 -13.22 7.29 -0.85
CA PHE A 10 -14.27 6.29 -1.02
C PHE A 10 -15.57 6.82 -0.42
N PHE A 11 -16.29 7.66 -1.16
CA PHE A 11 -17.72 7.81 -0.92
C PHE A 11 -18.40 6.62 -1.58
N ILE A 12 -18.89 5.68 -0.75
CA ILE A 12 -19.93 4.69 -1.04
C ILE A 12 -20.01 4.29 -2.53
N ASN A 13 -19.40 3.15 -2.87
CA ASN A 13 -19.60 2.37 -4.10
C ASN A 13 -19.04 2.93 -5.42
N LYS A 14 -18.12 3.91 -5.43
CA LYS A 14 -17.44 4.32 -6.68
C LYS A 14 -15.94 4.57 -6.49
N ILE A 15 -15.12 3.81 -7.20
CA ILE A 15 -13.70 4.10 -7.42
C ILE A 15 -13.62 4.96 -8.68
N ALA A 16 -13.18 6.20 -8.57
CA ALA A 16 -12.84 6.98 -9.76
C ALA A 16 -11.36 6.75 -10.12
N GLU A 17 -11.09 6.19 -11.30
CA GLU A 17 -9.75 6.13 -11.86
C GLU A 17 -9.40 7.52 -12.40
N TYR A 18 -8.37 8.13 -11.84
CA TYR A 18 -7.83 9.39 -12.35
C TYR A 18 -6.45 9.15 -12.94
N TYR A 19 -6.18 9.74 -14.11
CA TYR A 19 -4.81 9.93 -14.57
C TYR A 19 -4.48 11.41 -14.58
N ARG A 20 -3.19 11.70 -14.40
CA ARG A 20 -2.64 13.04 -14.55
C ARG A 20 -2.26 13.21 -16.02
N SER A 21 -2.91 14.15 -16.70
CA SER A 21 -2.52 14.52 -18.06
C SER A 21 -1.09 15.09 -18.05
N PHE A 22 -0.27 14.74 -19.05
CA PHE A 22 1.04 15.38 -19.24
C PHE A 22 0.92 16.85 -19.68
N TYR A 23 -0.23 17.24 -20.23
CA TYR A 23 -0.49 18.57 -20.78
C TYR A 23 -1.26 19.50 -19.84
N SER A 24 -1.88 18.96 -18.79
CA SER A 24 -2.61 19.76 -17.81
C SER A 24 -2.37 19.24 -16.39
N LEU A 25 -2.23 20.15 -15.42
CA LEU A 25 -2.17 19.81 -13.99
C LEU A 25 -3.50 19.29 -13.42
N GLN A 26 -4.43 18.90 -14.29
CA GLN A 26 -5.76 18.45 -13.93
C GLN A 26 -5.82 16.92 -13.93
N PHE A 27 -6.55 16.37 -12.97
CA PHE A 27 -6.89 14.96 -12.93
C PHE A 27 -8.10 14.73 -13.83
N ILE A 28 -7.96 13.80 -14.77
CA ILE A 28 -9.06 13.41 -15.67
C ILE A 28 -9.60 12.07 -15.18
N SER A 29 -10.90 12.02 -14.89
CA SER A 29 -11.60 10.77 -14.56
C SER A 29 -11.71 9.93 -15.83
N LYS A 30 -11.20 8.70 -15.77
CA LYS A 30 -11.15 7.75 -16.89
C LYS A 30 -12.25 6.69 -16.80
N GLY A 31 -12.69 6.37 -15.59
CA GLY A 31 -13.77 5.43 -15.33
C GLY A 31 -14.19 5.46 -13.87
N GLU A 32 -15.44 5.08 -13.63
CA GLU A 32 -15.96 4.78 -12.29
C GLU A 32 -16.10 3.26 -12.16
N TYR A 33 -15.39 2.65 -11.22
CA TYR A 33 -15.52 1.24 -10.90
C TYR A 33 -16.32 1.08 -9.62
N VAL A 34 -17.42 0.34 -9.67
CA VAL A 34 -18.18 -0.04 -8.48
C VAL A 34 -17.50 -1.27 -7.90
N ALA A 35 -16.59 -1.08 -6.94
CA ALA A 35 -16.22 -2.15 -6.02
C ALA A 35 -16.89 -1.82 -4.69
N ASP A 36 -17.61 -2.79 -4.13
CA ASP A 36 -18.43 -2.54 -2.95
C ASP A 36 -17.58 -1.92 -1.83
N HIS A 37 -16.34 -2.39 -1.59
CA HIS A 37 -15.50 -1.88 -0.51
C HIS A 37 -13.99 -1.97 -0.82
N VAL A 38 -13.38 -0.85 -1.21
CA VAL A 38 -11.92 -0.71 -1.35
C VAL A 38 -11.43 0.19 -0.24
N THR A 39 -10.36 -0.22 0.43
CA THR A 39 -9.77 0.56 1.53
C THR A 39 -8.65 1.45 1.04
N SER A 40 -7.80 0.92 0.16
CA SER A 40 -6.67 1.66 -0.38
C SER A 40 -6.27 1.12 -1.75
N GLY A 41 -5.77 2.03 -2.58
CA GLY A 41 -5.17 1.75 -3.87
C GLY A 41 -3.89 2.58 -4.02
N MET A 42 -2.84 2.00 -4.61
CA MET A 42 -1.56 2.70 -4.74
C MET A 42 -0.85 2.32 -6.04
N PHE A 43 -0.34 3.32 -6.75
CA PHE A 43 0.53 3.13 -7.90
C PHE A 43 1.98 2.99 -7.45
N MET A 44 2.71 2.08 -8.10
CA MET A 44 4.10 1.78 -7.80
C MET A 44 4.89 1.70 -9.09
N LYS A 45 6.19 1.96 -9.00
CA LYS A 45 7.07 1.97 -10.17
C LYS A 45 8.41 1.33 -9.81
N SER A 46 8.81 0.28 -10.52
CA SER A 46 10.18 -0.23 -10.44
C SER A 46 11.11 0.63 -11.28
N VAL A 47 12.38 0.73 -10.88
CA VAL A 47 13.39 1.48 -11.62
C VAL A 47 14.32 0.55 -12.39
N ARG A 48 14.55 -0.68 -11.89
CA ARG A 48 15.45 -1.67 -12.48
C ARG A 48 14.97 -3.10 -12.23
N PRO A 49 15.40 -4.07 -13.06
CA PRO A 49 16.24 -3.94 -14.27
C PRO A 49 15.51 -3.25 -15.42
N GLU A 50 14.18 -3.28 -15.41
CA GLU A 50 13.32 -2.52 -16.32
C GLU A 50 12.30 -1.69 -15.52
N GLU A 51 11.87 -0.61 -16.16
CA GLU A 51 10.82 0.25 -15.62
C GLU A 51 9.47 -0.45 -15.79
N GLU A 52 8.84 -0.80 -14.67
CA GLU A 52 7.51 -1.41 -14.65
C GLU A 52 6.59 -0.62 -13.75
N ASN A 53 5.32 -0.55 -14.13
CA ASN A 53 4.30 0.18 -13.39
C ASN A 53 3.30 -0.83 -12.81
N PHE A 54 3.00 -0.67 -11.53
CA PHE A 54 2.07 -1.52 -10.80
C PHE A 54 0.97 -0.69 -10.16
N PHE A 55 -0.12 -1.37 -9.83
CA PHE A 55 -1.20 -0.85 -9.00
C PHE A 55 -1.55 -1.90 -7.96
N SER A 56 -1.44 -1.59 -6.67
CA SER A 56 -1.91 -2.47 -5.59
C SER A 56 -3.28 -2.05 -5.10
N LEU A 57 -4.13 -3.02 -4.81
CA LEU A 57 -5.49 -2.82 -4.34
C LEU A 57 -5.72 -3.63 -3.05
N THR A 58 -6.09 -2.93 -1.98
CA THR A 58 -6.49 -3.55 -0.71
C THR A 58 -7.99 -3.42 -0.53
N GLN A 59 -8.63 -4.53 -0.13
CA GLN A 59 -10.07 -4.60 0.06
C GLN A 59 -10.36 -5.04 1.49
N LEU A 60 -10.92 -4.14 2.30
CA LEU A 60 -11.66 -4.52 3.50
C LEU A 60 -13.11 -4.73 3.10
N LYS A 61 -13.64 -5.95 3.25
CA LYS A 61 -15.07 -6.18 3.08
C LYS A 61 -15.77 -5.38 4.18
N ALA A 62 -16.47 -4.29 3.84
CA ALA A 62 -17.35 -3.65 4.83
C ALA A 62 -18.47 -4.63 5.17
N ALA A 63 -18.91 -4.59 6.42
CA ALA A 63 -19.97 -5.46 6.91
C ALA A 63 -21.19 -5.37 5.99
N LYS A 64 -21.76 -6.52 5.64
CA LYS A 64 -23.13 -6.56 5.13
C LYS A 64 -24.01 -6.09 6.31
N TYR A 65 -24.68 -4.94 6.19
CA TYR A 65 -25.71 -4.44 7.13
C TYR A 65 -25.20 -3.76 8.44
N PRO A 66 -26.04 -2.97 9.15
CA PRO A 66 -25.65 -1.72 9.83
C PRO A 66 -24.88 -1.89 11.15
N VAL A 67 -24.46 -3.10 11.51
CA VAL A 67 -23.59 -3.35 12.66
C VAL A 67 -22.17 -3.53 12.13
N PHE A 68 -21.52 -2.39 11.88
CA PHE A 68 -20.26 -2.27 11.13
C PHE A 68 -19.10 -3.10 11.72
N GLU A 69 -19.14 -3.41 13.02
CA GLU A 69 -18.02 -3.99 13.75
C GLU A 69 -18.07 -5.53 13.85
N GLU A 70 -19.25 -6.16 13.77
CA GLU A 70 -19.40 -7.58 14.12
C GLU A 70 -19.21 -8.55 12.93
N ASN A 71 -19.18 -8.05 11.68
CA ASN A 71 -19.16 -8.90 10.47
C ASN A 71 -18.09 -8.49 9.42
N LEU A 72 -17.00 -7.86 9.84
CA LEU A 72 -15.87 -7.58 8.95
C LEU A 72 -15.10 -8.87 8.64
N GLU A 73 -15.28 -9.39 7.43
CA GLU A 73 -14.42 -10.47 6.93
C GLU A 73 -13.18 -9.86 6.29
N TYR A 74 -12.07 -9.96 7.00
CA TYR A 74 -10.75 -9.54 6.54
C TYR A 74 -10.11 -10.51 5.55
N THR A 75 -10.92 -11.27 4.80
CA THR A 75 -10.50 -12.46 4.05
C THR A 75 -9.94 -12.18 2.66
N LYS A 76 -9.80 -10.91 2.28
CA LYS A 76 -9.29 -10.54 0.95
C LYS A 76 -7.79 -10.31 0.99
N LYS A 77 -7.10 -11.04 0.13
CA LYS A 77 -5.69 -10.83 -0.22
C LYS A 77 -5.54 -9.47 -0.88
N VAL A 78 -4.33 -8.90 -0.80
CA VAL A 78 -3.98 -7.73 -1.60
C VAL A 78 -3.77 -8.16 -3.04
N LEU A 79 -4.40 -7.47 -3.98
CA LEU A 79 -4.21 -7.72 -5.42
C LEU A 79 -3.19 -6.75 -5.96
N VAL A 80 -2.26 -7.24 -6.78
CA VAL A 80 -1.31 -6.40 -7.50
C VAL A 80 -1.58 -6.57 -8.98
N PHE A 81 -1.67 -5.45 -9.67
CA PHE A 81 -1.85 -5.36 -11.10
C PHE A 81 -0.56 -4.81 -11.74
N ARG A 82 -0.20 -5.32 -12.91
CA ARG A 82 0.94 -4.86 -13.71
C ARG A 82 0.43 -4.18 -14.98
N TYR A 83 1.04 -3.05 -15.33
CA TYR A 83 0.73 -2.35 -16.57
C TYR A 83 1.39 -3.06 -17.75
N SER A 84 0.59 -3.40 -18.77
CA SER A 84 1.11 -3.88 -20.05
C SER A 84 1.20 -2.73 -21.04
N ASN A 85 2.42 -2.48 -21.55
CA ASN A 85 2.64 -1.50 -22.61
C ASN A 85 2.02 -1.95 -23.95
N GLU A 86 1.84 -3.26 -24.15
CA GLU A 86 1.24 -3.81 -25.38
C GLU A 86 -0.25 -3.53 -25.45
N THR A 87 -0.96 -3.71 -24.34
CA THR A 87 -2.43 -3.52 -24.26
C THR A 87 -2.82 -2.12 -23.78
N GLY A 88 -1.87 -1.36 -23.23
CA GLY A 88 -2.12 -0.04 -22.64
C GLY A 88 -2.98 -0.08 -21.38
N SER A 89 -3.03 -1.22 -20.67
CA SER A 89 -3.94 -1.46 -19.55
C SER A 89 -3.26 -2.18 -18.39
N PHE A 90 -3.82 -2.03 -17.17
CA PHE A 90 -3.46 -2.87 -16.03
C PHE A 90 -4.15 -4.23 -16.13
N ALA A 91 -3.41 -5.30 -15.85
CA ALA A 91 -3.92 -6.66 -15.72
C ALA A 91 -3.49 -7.23 -14.36
N GLU A 92 -4.28 -8.15 -13.80
CA GLU A 92 -3.93 -8.84 -12.55
C GLU A 92 -2.59 -9.57 -12.72
N PHE A 93 -1.68 -9.33 -11.78
CA PHE A 93 -0.32 -9.86 -11.80
C PHE A 93 -0.11 -10.92 -10.72
N GLU A 94 -0.54 -10.63 -9.50
CA GLU A 94 -0.41 -11.54 -8.37
C GLU A 94 -1.37 -11.18 -7.23
N SER A 95 -1.48 -12.08 -6.25
CA SER A 95 -2.18 -11.84 -4.99
C SER A 95 -1.26 -12.11 -3.81
N LEU A 96 -1.27 -11.24 -2.82
CA LEU A 96 -0.40 -11.31 -1.63
C LEU A 96 -1.19 -11.77 -0.41
N ASP A 97 -0.64 -12.74 0.31
CA ASP A 97 -1.21 -13.34 1.52
C ASP A 97 -1.10 -12.44 2.77
N THR A 98 -1.41 -11.15 2.62
CA THR A 98 -1.62 -10.23 3.74
C THR A 98 -3.10 -9.85 3.78
N PHE A 99 -3.68 -9.95 4.97
CA PHE A 99 -5.10 -9.78 5.20
C PHE A 99 -5.36 -8.58 6.10
N GLY A 100 -6.53 -7.95 5.97
CA GLY A 100 -6.91 -6.82 6.83
C GLY A 100 -5.97 -5.62 6.74
N VAL A 101 -5.46 -5.35 5.55
CA VAL A 101 -4.58 -4.20 5.29
C VAL A 101 -5.37 -2.90 5.36
N VAL A 102 -5.02 -2.05 6.32
CA VAL A 102 -5.67 -0.75 6.56
C VAL A 102 -4.95 0.40 5.85
N ASP A 103 -3.65 0.29 5.64
CA ASP A 103 -2.86 1.28 4.90
C ASP A 103 -1.68 0.61 4.19
N GLN A 104 -1.16 1.27 3.17
CA GLN A 104 -0.03 0.81 2.37
C GLN A 104 0.86 1.98 1.95
N ALA A 105 2.14 1.71 1.77
CA ALA A 105 3.05 2.64 1.11
C ALA A 105 4.11 1.89 0.30
N THR A 106 4.83 2.63 -0.53
CA THR A 106 6.02 2.13 -1.19
C THR A 106 7.25 2.85 -0.68
N LEU A 107 8.38 2.18 -0.80
CA LEU A 107 9.68 2.80 -0.68
C LEU A 107 10.66 2.15 -1.65
N THR A 108 11.71 2.88 -1.99
CA THR A 108 12.81 2.38 -2.83
C THR A 108 14.10 2.50 -2.05
N VAL A 109 14.81 1.38 -1.87
CA VAL A 109 16.16 1.39 -1.26
C VAL A 109 17.15 0.96 -2.31
N GLY A 110 18.01 1.89 -2.73
CA GLY A 110 18.87 1.69 -3.89
C GLY A 110 18.03 1.45 -5.14
N GLU A 111 18.00 0.21 -5.62
CA GLU A 111 17.31 -0.20 -6.84
C GLU A 111 16.10 -1.11 -6.57
N SER A 112 15.94 -1.56 -5.32
CA SER A 112 14.86 -2.46 -4.91
C SER A 112 13.58 -1.67 -4.61
N LEU A 113 12.46 -2.11 -5.18
CA LEU A 113 11.13 -1.63 -4.87
C LEU A 113 10.55 -2.45 -3.71
N TYR A 114 10.04 -1.76 -2.69
CA TYR A 114 9.35 -2.37 -1.56
C TYR A 114 7.89 -1.90 -1.48
N LEU A 115 7.00 -2.84 -1.19
CA LEU A 115 5.59 -2.60 -0.86
C LEU A 115 5.37 -2.91 0.62
N LEU A 116 4.86 -1.93 1.35
CA LEU A 116 4.58 -2.00 2.77
C LEU A 116 3.09 -2.15 2.96
N LEU A 117 2.67 -3.21 3.65
CA LEU A 117 1.27 -3.52 3.92
C LEU A 117 1.04 -3.57 5.44
N LEU A 118 0.28 -2.62 5.96
CA LEU A 118 -0.03 -2.55 7.38
C LEU A 118 -1.36 -3.25 7.65
N SER A 119 -1.27 -4.41 8.30
CA SER A 119 -2.44 -5.18 8.73
C SER A 119 -2.86 -4.79 10.14
N GLN A 120 -4.11 -4.35 10.29
CA GLN A 120 -4.70 -4.13 11.61
C GLN A 120 -5.08 -5.46 12.28
N VAL A 121 -5.50 -6.45 11.49
CA VAL A 121 -5.99 -7.74 11.99
C VAL A 121 -4.85 -8.62 12.45
N GLU A 122 -3.78 -8.68 11.66
CA GLU A 122 -2.60 -9.46 11.98
C GLU A 122 -1.62 -8.69 12.89
N GLU A 123 -1.96 -7.43 13.24
CA GLU A 123 -1.16 -6.51 14.07
C GLU A 123 0.31 -6.47 13.62
N ARG A 124 0.52 -6.29 12.32
CA ARG A 124 1.87 -6.30 11.75
C ARG A 124 1.97 -5.48 10.47
N LEU A 125 3.18 -5.03 10.20
CA LEU A 125 3.62 -4.48 8.93
C LEU A 125 4.35 -5.59 8.16
N ASP A 126 3.79 -5.99 7.03
CA ASP A 126 4.45 -6.88 6.08
C ASP A 126 5.21 -6.05 5.04
N VAL A 127 6.47 -6.40 4.82
CA VAL A 127 7.34 -5.75 3.84
C VAL A 127 7.61 -6.73 2.72
N TYR A 128 7.16 -6.39 1.52
CA TYR A 128 7.39 -7.16 0.31
C TYR A 128 8.47 -6.49 -0.54
N GLU A 129 9.39 -7.28 -1.11
CA GLU A 129 10.38 -6.84 -2.10
C GLU A 129 9.99 -7.36 -3.48
N TYR A 130 10.05 -6.49 -4.49
CA TYR A 130 9.78 -6.88 -5.87
C TYR A 130 11.01 -7.55 -6.50
N PHE A 131 10.83 -8.77 -7.03
CA PHE A 131 11.79 -9.49 -7.85
C PHE A 131 11.26 -9.65 -9.28
N PRO A 132 11.96 -9.18 -10.32
CA PRO A 132 11.44 -9.08 -11.69
C PRO A 132 10.88 -10.37 -12.29
N LEU A 133 11.46 -11.52 -11.92
CA LEU A 133 11.07 -12.82 -12.42
C LEU A 133 10.18 -13.60 -11.45
N GLU A 134 10.04 -13.13 -10.21
CA GLU A 134 9.36 -13.88 -9.14
C GLU A 134 8.15 -13.15 -8.54
N GLY A 135 7.93 -11.88 -8.91
CA GLY A 135 6.90 -11.03 -8.33
C GLY A 135 7.31 -10.47 -6.96
N PHE A 136 6.34 -10.09 -6.15
CA PHE A 136 6.63 -9.58 -4.81
C PHE A 136 6.81 -10.74 -3.83
N LYS A 137 7.93 -10.75 -3.12
CA LYS A 137 8.23 -11.73 -2.07
C LYS A 137 8.19 -11.07 -0.71
N LEU A 138 7.53 -11.73 0.24
CA LEU A 138 7.53 -11.31 1.62
C LEU A 138 8.98 -11.35 2.15
N TYR A 139 9.52 -10.17 2.44
CA TYR A 139 10.88 -9.99 2.92
C TYR A 139 10.95 -9.97 4.45
N GLN A 140 10.00 -9.27 5.09
CA GLN A 140 10.01 -9.07 6.54
C GLN A 140 8.59 -8.93 7.09
N LYS A 141 8.40 -9.34 8.35
CA LYS A 141 7.22 -9.05 9.17
C LYS A 141 7.65 -8.27 10.42
N VAL A 142 7.00 -7.14 10.70
CA VAL A 142 7.23 -6.35 11.91
C VAL A 142 5.95 -6.26 12.71
N ARG A 143 5.98 -6.67 13.97
CA ARG A 143 4.80 -6.54 14.84
C ARG A 143 4.51 -5.08 15.11
N VAL A 144 3.25 -4.67 14.91
CA VAL A 144 2.75 -3.33 15.24
C VAL A 144 1.40 -3.49 15.91
N ALA A 145 1.32 -3.16 17.20
CA ALA A 145 0.07 -3.30 17.95
C ALA A 145 -0.93 -2.21 17.55
N ARG A 146 -2.17 -2.62 17.26
CA ARG A 146 -3.30 -1.75 16.90
C ARG A 146 -2.97 -0.61 15.92
N PRO A 147 -2.47 -0.92 14.72
CA PRO A 147 -2.07 0.08 13.75
C PRO A 147 -3.27 0.68 13.01
N TYR A 148 -3.13 1.92 12.53
CA TYR A 148 -4.16 2.62 11.74
C TYR A 148 -3.68 3.12 10.39
N ALA A 149 -2.49 3.72 10.38
CA ALA A 149 -1.96 4.39 9.20
C ALA A 149 -0.44 4.31 9.22
N LEU A 150 0.18 4.33 8.05
CA LEU A 150 1.62 4.41 7.89
C LEU A 150 2.00 5.52 6.92
N GLU A 151 3.15 6.14 7.13
CA GLU A 151 3.72 7.13 6.22
C GLU A 151 5.22 6.88 6.08
N VAL A 152 5.73 6.94 4.85
CA VAL A 152 7.17 6.91 4.60
C VAL A 152 7.67 8.35 4.56
N VAL A 153 8.66 8.66 5.40
CA VAL A 153 9.22 10.00 5.54
C VAL A 153 10.71 9.95 5.27
N GLU A 154 11.17 10.77 4.33
CA GLU A 154 12.60 10.96 4.03
C GLU A 154 13.10 12.25 4.69
N LEU A 155 14.07 12.12 5.58
CA LEU A 155 14.71 13.23 6.28
C LEU A 155 16.22 13.20 6.01
N GLN A 156 16.70 14.15 5.21
CA GLN A 156 18.11 14.27 4.83
C GLN A 156 18.65 13.01 4.14
N MET A 157 19.36 12.15 4.88
CA MET A 157 19.94 10.90 4.39
C MET A 157 19.32 9.66 5.04
N GLU A 158 18.25 9.83 5.81
CA GLU A 158 17.57 8.75 6.50
C GLU A 158 16.11 8.67 6.06
N THR A 159 15.64 7.44 5.86
CA THR A 159 14.24 7.15 5.58
C THR A 159 13.62 6.44 6.78
N PHE A 160 12.41 6.83 7.13
CA PHE A 160 11.64 6.27 8.23
C PHE A 160 10.26 5.84 7.75
N VAL A 161 9.72 4.81 8.38
CA VAL A 161 8.30 4.48 8.32
C VAL A 161 7.69 4.91 9.65
N LEU A 162 6.78 5.86 9.60
CA LEU A 162 5.99 6.28 10.75
C LEU A 162 4.68 5.49 10.74
N VAL A 163 4.34 4.86 11.85
CA VAL A 163 3.10 4.07 11.98
C VAL A 163 2.28 4.62 13.14
N SER A 164 1.07 5.08 12.85
CA SER A 164 0.13 5.54 13.87
C SER A 164 -0.56 4.35 14.53
N THR A 165 -0.67 4.36 15.86
CA THR A 165 -1.26 3.27 16.67
C THR A 165 -2.23 3.84 17.72
N SER A 166 -3.12 3.02 18.30
CA SER A 166 -3.94 3.42 19.47
C SER A 166 -3.25 3.23 20.82
N LEU A 167 -1.96 2.86 20.84
CA LEU A 167 -1.22 2.81 22.10
C LEU A 167 -1.00 4.23 22.64
N SER A 168 -0.67 4.36 23.93
CA SER A 168 -0.45 5.65 24.59
C SER A 168 0.64 6.50 23.94
N GLN A 169 1.63 5.87 23.30
CA GLN A 169 2.69 6.53 22.53
C GLN A 169 2.20 7.08 21.18
N GLY A 170 1.11 6.53 20.63
CA GLY A 170 0.42 7.00 19.42
C GLY A 170 1.17 6.84 18.10
N LEU A 171 2.51 6.82 18.11
CA LEU A 171 3.35 6.81 16.91
C LEU A 171 4.57 5.91 17.09
N LEU A 172 4.73 4.94 16.20
CA LEU A 172 5.91 4.10 16.07
C LEU A 172 6.79 4.63 14.93
N LYS A 173 8.11 4.71 15.14
CA LYS A 173 9.07 5.15 14.13
C LYS A 173 10.03 4.01 13.81
N LEU A 174 9.92 3.46 12.60
CA LEU A 174 10.78 2.38 12.11
C LEU A 174 11.83 2.95 11.17
N LYS A 175 13.12 2.74 11.45
CA LYS A 175 14.21 3.19 10.56
C LYS A 175 14.31 2.25 9.37
N VAL A 176 14.35 2.78 8.15
CA VAL A 176 14.63 1.98 6.96
C VAL A 176 16.13 1.69 6.90
N ASN A 177 16.50 0.42 6.81
CA ASN A 177 17.89 -0.01 6.69
C ASN A 177 18.26 -0.18 5.20
N THR A 178 19.48 -0.64 4.92
CA THR A 178 19.89 -1.00 3.56
C THR A 178 18.97 -2.04 2.91
N LYS A 179 18.29 -2.86 3.73
CA LYS A 179 17.15 -3.68 3.34
C LYS A 179 16.13 -3.74 4.49
N GLY A 180 14.85 -3.60 4.15
CA GLY A 180 13.74 -3.67 5.12
C GLY A 180 13.72 -2.52 6.14
N VAL A 181 13.07 -2.78 7.27
CA VAL A 181 12.85 -1.80 8.36
C VAL A 181 13.36 -2.34 9.69
N ASP A 182 13.89 -1.46 10.52
CA ASP A 182 14.32 -1.79 11.87
C ASP A 182 13.10 -1.86 12.81
N GLY A 183 12.73 -3.08 13.18
CA GLY A 183 11.65 -3.35 14.14
C GLY A 183 12.06 -3.20 15.61
N SER A 184 13.33 -2.89 15.90
CA SER A 184 13.84 -2.82 17.29
C SER A 184 13.63 -1.46 17.96
N GLN A 185 13.35 -0.41 17.19
CA GLN A 185 13.16 0.94 17.73
C GLN A 185 11.67 1.26 17.91
N ILE A 186 11.19 1.09 19.14
CA ILE A 186 9.94 1.70 19.60
C ILE A 186 10.34 2.98 20.32
N LEU A 187 10.13 4.14 19.70
CA LEU A 187 10.23 5.40 20.43
C LEU A 187 9.08 5.46 21.44
N GLY A 188 9.44 5.56 22.72
CA GLY A 188 8.51 5.80 23.80
C GLY A 188 8.42 7.27 24.19
#